data_AF-A0A942S0D6-F1
#
_entry.id   AF-A0A942S0D6-F1
#
_cell.length_a   1.000
_cell.length_b   1.000
_cell.length_c   1.000
_cell.angle_alpha   90.00
_cell.angle_beta   90.00
_cell.angle_gamma   90.00
#
_symmetry.space_group_name_H-M   'P 1'
#
loop_
_entity.id
_entity.type
_entity.pdbx_description
1 polymer ?
#
loop_
_entity_poly.entity_id
_entity_poly.type
_entity_poly.pdbx_seq_one_letter_code
_entity_poly.pdbx_strand_id
1 'polypeptide(L)'
;MEVAKPEPTTDDAANRTLDGFEATAFEYSWKYFQLHADQRLKALQFYVAISGVTIAGLATSFSGATYLTTLAVSVVGMVVTIVFFRIDRRTAQLIKVGENGLCAIETRLCQNLGSQEFFHTMEADRIKNYRTGSYSSNFRILYVAFFSLYLLTAAAALLRADAPMGGIIRSAVCL
;
A
#
# COMPACT_ATOMS: atom_id res chain seq x y z
N MET A 1 0.09 59.15 24.93
CA MET A 1 0.85 59.23 23.68
C MET A 1 0.95 57.83 23.14
N GLU A 2 0.09 57.48 22.19
CA GLU A 2 0.11 56.19 21.51
C GLU A 2 1.28 56.24 20.51
N VAL A 3 2.34 55.50 20.81
CA VAL A 3 3.51 55.40 19.94
C VAL A 3 3.06 54.68 18.67
N ALA A 4 3.00 55.42 17.56
CA ALA A 4 2.63 54.86 16.26
C ALA A 4 3.57 53.69 15.93
N LYS A 5 2.98 52.51 15.72
CA LYS A 5 3.71 51.30 15.36
C LYS A 5 4.45 51.55 14.04
N PRO A 6 5.78 51.31 13.96
CA PRO A 6 6.55 51.60 12.76
C PRO A 6 6.00 50.81 11.57
N GLU A 7 5.94 51.45 10.39
CA GLU A 7 5.59 50.79 9.14
C GLU A 7 6.59 49.66 8.85
N PRO A 8 6.11 48.49 8.39
CA PRO A 8 6.99 47.38 8.07
C PRO A 8 7.89 47.77 6.89
N THR A 9 9.18 47.45 6.98
CA THR A 9 10.11 47.67 5.87
C THR A 9 9.75 46.77 4.69
N THR A 10 10.12 47.14 3.46
CA THR A 10 9.87 46.34 2.26
C THR A 10 10.40 44.90 2.36
N ASP A 11 11.52 44.73 3.07
CA ASP A 11 12.14 43.42 3.30
C ASP A 11 11.34 42.58 4.32
N ASP A 12 10.76 43.21 5.35
CA ASP A 12 9.88 42.54 6.32
C ASP A 12 8.55 42.09 5.71
N ALA A 13 8.04 42.84 4.74
CA ALA A 13 6.83 42.49 4.00
C ALA A 13 7.10 41.31 3.05
N ALA A 14 8.23 41.33 2.34
CA ALA A 14 8.65 40.24 1.46
C ALA A 14 8.88 38.93 2.23
N ASN A 15 9.61 38.96 3.35
CA ASN A 15 9.84 37.77 4.18
C ASN A 15 8.53 37.18 4.73
N ARG A 16 7.59 38.01 5.20
CA ARG A 16 6.28 37.53 5.65
C ARG A 16 5.48 36.81 4.57
N THR A 17 5.58 37.26 3.32
CA THR A 17 4.91 36.57 2.20
C THR A 17 5.55 35.23 1.86
N LEU A 18 6.87 35.12 1.97
CA LEU A 18 7.60 33.87 1.77
C LEU A 18 7.25 32.86 2.87
N ASP A 19 7.22 33.27 4.12
CA ASP A 19 6.83 32.42 5.26
C ASP A 19 5.41 31.88 5.10
N GLY A 20 4.47 32.72 4.64
CA GLY A 20 3.09 32.31 4.37
C GLY A 20 2.98 31.31 3.22
N PHE A 21 3.83 31.44 2.19
CA PHE A 21 3.89 30.51 1.08
C PHE A 21 4.46 29.15 1.50
N GLU A 22 5.55 29.13 2.28
CA GLU A 22 6.16 27.91 2.80
C GLU A 22 5.19 27.13 3.71
N ALA A 23 4.48 27.82 4.60
CA ALA A 23 3.44 27.21 5.44
C ALA A 23 2.32 26.57 4.61
N THR A 24 1.88 27.24 3.54
CA THR A 24 0.85 26.71 2.63
C THR A 24 1.35 25.49 1.85
N ALA A 25 2.59 25.54 1.36
CA ALA A 25 3.22 24.43 0.64
C ALA A 25 3.43 23.21 1.55
N PHE A 26 3.80 23.44 2.82
CA PHE A 26 3.94 22.39 3.83
C PHE A 26 2.60 21.71 4.08
N GLU A 27 1.57 22.50 4.37
CA GLU A 27 0.22 22.00 4.65
C GLU A 27 -0.34 21.20 3.47
N TYR A 28 -0.12 21.68 2.24
CA TYR A 28 -0.51 20.96 1.03
C TYR A 28 0.22 19.61 0.91
N SER A 29 1.54 19.62 1.07
CA SER A 29 2.38 18.41 0.95
C SER A 29 2.04 17.39 2.03
N TRP A 30 1.80 17.86 3.26
CA TRP A 30 1.37 17.03 4.39
C TRP A 30 0.01 16.39 4.14
N LYS A 31 -1.00 17.17 3.72
CA LYS A 31 -2.33 16.64 3.37
C LYS A 31 -2.26 15.62 2.24
N TYR A 32 -1.44 15.89 1.21
CA TYR A 32 -1.25 14.96 0.10
C TYR A 32 -0.62 13.64 0.55
N PHE A 33 0.45 13.71 1.35
CA PHE A 33 1.09 12.54 1.94
C PHE A 33 0.11 11.74 2.80
N GLN A 34 -0.58 12.40 3.74
CA GLN A 34 -1.51 11.78 4.66
C GLN A 34 -2.66 11.08 3.92
N LEU A 35 -3.25 11.75 2.93
CA LEU A 35 -4.31 11.19 2.10
C LEU A 35 -3.89 9.86 1.46
N HIS A 36 -2.69 9.80 0.88
CA HIS A 36 -2.22 8.59 0.20
C HIS A 36 -1.73 7.51 1.18
N ALA A 37 -1.17 7.90 2.33
CA ALA A 37 -0.84 6.97 3.41
C ALA A 37 -2.10 6.26 3.94
N ASP A 38 -3.17 7.02 4.19
CA ASP A 38 -4.45 6.49 4.64
C ASP A 38 -5.12 5.60 3.58
N GLN A 39 -5.05 5.98 2.30
CA GLN A 39 -5.52 5.15 1.20
C GLN A 39 -4.83 3.79 1.16
N ARG A 40 -3.51 3.74 1.40
CA ARG A 40 -2.74 2.48 1.43
C ARG A 40 -3.21 1.57 2.56
N LEU A 41 -3.41 2.12 3.76
CA LEU A 41 -3.86 1.33 4.92
C LEU A 41 -5.28 0.78 4.70
N LYS A 42 -6.19 1.59 4.17
CA LYS A 42 -7.56 1.16 3.82
C LYS A 42 -7.55 0.06 2.76
N ALA A 43 -6.76 0.21 1.71
CA ALA A 43 -6.63 -0.81 0.67
C ALA A 43 -6.12 -2.14 1.23
N LEU A 44 -5.16 -2.10 2.16
CA LEU A 44 -4.66 -3.30 2.84
C LEU A 44 -5.75 -3.99 3.68
N GLN A 45 -6.54 -3.21 4.44
CA GLN A 45 -7.65 -3.75 5.24
C GLN A 45 -8.66 -4.48 4.35
N PHE A 46 -9.07 -3.89 3.23
CA PHE A 46 -9.97 -4.55 2.27
C PHE A 46 -9.33 -5.79 1.64
N TYR A 47 -8.04 -5.73 1.31
CA TYR A 47 -7.32 -6.88 0.77
C TYR A 47 -7.34 -8.06 1.75
N VAL A 48 -7.04 -7.83 3.03
CA VAL A 48 -7.06 -8.87 4.07
C VAL A 48 -8.46 -9.44 4.26
N ALA A 49 -9.49 -8.59 4.27
CA ALA A 49 -10.88 -9.03 4.38
C ALA A 49 -11.30 -9.94 3.22
N ILE A 50 -11.07 -9.51 1.97
CA ILE A 50 -11.39 -10.31 0.77
C ILE A 50 -10.53 -11.58 0.73
N SER A 51 -9.26 -11.50 1.12
CA SER A 51 -8.36 -12.66 1.20
C SER A 51 -8.84 -13.67 2.24
N GLY A 52 -9.35 -13.23 3.39
CA GLY A 52 -9.95 -14.10 4.39
C GLY A 52 -11.16 -14.86 3.86
N VAL A 53 -12.07 -14.15 3.17
CA VAL A 53 -13.26 -14.75 2.55
C VAL A 53 -12.87 -15.76 1.46
N THR A 54 -11.91 -15.41 0.60
CA THR A 54 -11.45 -16.29 -0.48
C THR A 54 -10.70 -17.52 0.03
N ILE A 55 -9.90 -17.39 1.09
CA ILE A 55 -9.27 -18.53 1.78
C ILE A 55 -10.32 -19.45 2.41
N ALA A 56 -11.35 -18.91 3.08
CA ALA A 56 -12.42 -19.72 3.63
C ALA A 56 -13.20 -20.47 2.53
N GLY A 57 -13.45 -19.78 1.40
CA GLY A 57 -14.01 -20.39 0.20
C GLY A 57 -13.15 -21.55 -0.32
N LEU A 58 -11.83 -21.35 -0.43
CA LEU A 58 -10.90 -22.40 -0.83
C LEU A 58 -10.94 -23.62 0.11
N ALA A 59 -10.88 -23.40 1.42
CA ALA A 59 -10.91 -24.49 2.41
C ALA A 59 -12.19 -25.33 2.29
N THR A 60 -13.33 -24.67 2.03
CA THR A 60 -14.62 -25.31 1.81
C THR A 60 -14.62 -26.11 0.50
N SER A 61 -14.12 -25.51 -0.60
CA SER A 61 -14.06 -26.17 -1.89
C SER A 61 -13.15 -27.40 -1.90
N PHE A 62 -12.04 -27.37 -1.14
CA PHE A 62 -11.13 -28.52 -0.98
C PHE A 62 -11.75 -29.71 -0.28
N SER A 63 -12.76 -29.50 0.56
CA SER A 63 -13.32 -30.54 1.46
C SER A 63 -14.48 -31.33 0.84
N GLY A 64 -15.15 -30.79 -0.19
CA GLY A 64 -16.31 -31.48 -0.77
C GLY A 64 -16.85 -30.94 -2.09
N ALA A 65 -16.16 -29.99 -2.73
CA ALA A 65 -16.64 -29.39 -3.97
C ALA A 65 -15.89 -29.91 -5.20
N THR A 66 -16.46 -29.67 -6.40
CA THR A 66 -15.86 -30.12 -7.65
C THR A 66 -14.56 -29.36 -7.95
N TYR A 67 -13.65 -29.98 -8.71
CA TYR A 67 -12.39 -29.34 -9.10
C TYR A 67 -12.61 -27.97 -9.78
N LEU A 68 -13.71 -27.81 -10.53
CA LEU A 68 -14.10 -26.55 -11.17
C LEU A 68 -14.35 -25.42 -10.16
N THR A 69 -14.99 -25.71 -9.03
CA THR A 69 -15.25 -24.69 -8.00
C THR A 69 -13.96 -24.23 -7.32
N THR A 70 -13.07 -25.17 -6.98
CA THR A 70 -11.75 -24.88 -6.41
C THR A 70 -10.90 -24.04 -7.38
N LEU A 71 -10.95 -24.37 -8.67
CA LEU A 71 -10.28 -23.63 -9.72
C LEU A 71 -10.85 -22.20 -9.84
N ALA A 72 -12.18 -22.05 -9.86
CA ALA A 72 -12.83 -20.75 -9.95
C ALA A 72 -12.46 -19.84 -8.78
N VAL A 73 -12.50 -20.35 -7.54
CA VAL A 73 -12.14 -19.58 -6.34
C VAL A 73 -10.65 -19.20 -6.38
N SER A 74 -9.77 -20.11 -6.82
CA SER A 74 -8.34 -19.83 -6.94
C SER A 74 -8.05 -18.73 -7.96
N VAL A 75 -8.72 -18.76 -9.12
CA VAL A 75 -8.58 -17.73 -10.17
C VAL A 75 -9.08 -16.38 -9.67
N VAL A 76 -10.22 -16.33 -8.97
CA VAL A 76 -10.72 -15.10 -8.36
C VAL A 76 -9.71 -14.55 -7.35
N GLY A 77 -9.15 -15.40 -6.49
CA GLY A 77 -8.10 -15.02 -5.54
C GLY A 77 -6.87 -14.43 -6.22
N MET A 78 -6.38 -15.05 -7.30
CA MET A 78 -5.26 -14.52 -8.10
C MET A 78 -5.56 -13.14 -8.68
N VAL A 79 -6.75 -12.95 -9.27
CA VAL A 79 -7.16 -11.67 -9.87
C VAL A 79 -7.21 -10.57 -8.81
N VAL A 80 -7.82 -10.86 -7.66
CA VAL A 80 -7.87 -9.93 -6.52
C VAL A 80 -6.45 -9.55 -6.09
N THR A 81 -5.56 -10.52 -5.89
CA THR A 81 -4.16 -10.27 -5.50
C THR A 81 -3.43 -9.39 -6.52
N ILE A 82 -3.61 -9.61 -7.82
CA ILE A 82 -2.99 -8.78 -8.87
C ILE A 82 -3.53 -7.35 -8.82
N VAL A 83 -4.85 -7.18 -8.71
CA VAL A 83 -5.48 -5.84 -8.68
C VAL A 83 -5.00 -5.04 -7.48
N PHE A 84 -5.05 -5.61 -6.28
CA PHE A 84 -4.59 -4.94 -5.07
C PHE A 84 -3.08 -4.67 -5.09
N PHE A 85 -2.27 -5.57 -5.65
CA PHE A 85 -0.83 -5.34 -5.82
C PHE A 85 -0.55 -4.12 -6.70
N ARG A 86 -1.30 -3.93 -7.79
CA ARG A 86 -1.14 -2.75 -8.67
C ARG A 86 -1.56 -1.46 -7.97
N ILE A 87 -2.68 -1.49 -7.23
CA ILE A 87 -3.15 -0.33 -6.45
C ILE A 87 -2.10 0.04 -5.41
N ASP A 88 -1.61 -0.91 -4.63
CA ASP A 88 -0.60 -0.68 -3.59
C ASP A 88 0.69 -0.08 -4.18
N ARG A 89 1.18 -0.61 -5.31
CA ARG A 89 2.36 -0.04 -6.00
C ARG A 89 2.14 1.40 -6.43
N ARG A 90 0.97 1.74 -6.94
CA ARG A 90 0.66 3.10 -7.37
C ARG A 90 0.59 4.04 -6.17
N THR A 91 -0.11 3.66 -5.11
CA THR A 91 -0.21 4.46 -3.89
C THR A 91 1.15 4.65 -3.22
N ALA A 92 2.02 3.63 -3.23
CA ALA A 92 3.40 3.74 -2.77
C ALA A 92 4.20 4.83 -3.51
N GLN A 93 3.99 4.97 -4.81
CA GLN A 93 4.65 6.01 -5.61
C GLN A 93 4.12 7.42 -5.24
N LEU A 94 2.81 7.56 -5.02
CA LEU A 94 2.20 8.84 -4.66
C LEU A 94 2.65 9.30 -3.27
N ILE A 95 2.76 8.39 -2.30
CA ILE A 95 3.30 8.69 -0.97
C ILE A 95 4.70 9.32 -1.08
N LYS A 96 5.58 8.73 -1.92
CA LYS A 96 6.93 9.27 -2.15
C LYS A 96 6.94 10.67 -2.76
N VAL A 97 5.93 11.02 -3.56
CA VAL A 97 5.81 12.39 -4.10
C VAL A 97 5.52 13.39 -2.97
N GLY A 98 4.62 13.04 -2.04
CA GLY A 98 4.34 13.85 -0.86
C GLY A 98 5.55 13.97 0.08
N GLU A 99 6.24 12.84 0.32
CA GLU A 99 7.48 12.77 1.11
C GLU A 99 8.59 13.65 0.53
N ASN A 100 8.80 13.59 -0.80
CA ASN A 100 9.78 14.44 -1.47
C ASN A 100 9.42 15.93 -1.36
N GLY A 101 8.13 16.28 -1.42
CA GLY A 101 7.65 17.66 -1.24
C GLY A 101 7.96 18.18 0.17
N LEU A 102 7.66 17.37 1.20
CA LEU A 102 7.97 17.69 2.59
C LEU A 102 9.48 17.86 2.82
N CYS A 103 10.28 16.93 2.30
CA CYS A 103 11.75 16.97 2.40
C CYS A 103 12.35 18.23 1.75
N ALA A 104 11.81 18.66 0.60
CA ALA A 104 12.26 19.88 -0.06
C ALA A 104 11.96 21.15 0.75
N ILE A 105 10.83 21.19 1.44
CA ILE A 105 10.42 22.33 2.29
C ILE A 105 11.25 22.34 3.58
N GLU A 106 11.41 21.19 4.24
CA GLU A 106 12.26 21.00 5.43
C GLU A 106 13.71 21.44 5.14
N THR A 107 14.26 21.08 3.98
CA THR A 107 15.61 21.50 3.57
C THR A 107 15.74 23.02 3.51
N ARG A 108 14.74 23.72 2.97
CA ARG A 108 14.75 25.19 2.87
C ARG A 108 14.62 25.86 4.22
N LEU A 109 13.72 25.34 5.08
CA LEU A 109 13.57 25.81 6.46
C LEU A 109 14.88 25.67 7.24
N CYS A 110 15.57 24.54 7.12
CA CYS A 110 16.88 24.32 7.75
C CYS A 110 17.95 25.32 7.26
N GLN A 111 17.97 25.64 5.97
CA GLN A 111 18.89 26.65 5.41
C GLN A 111 18.60 28.05 5.96
N ASN A 112 17.32 28.39 6.15
CA ASN A 112 16.90 29.71 6.59
C ASN A 112 17.02 29.91 8.12
N LEU A 113 16.75 28.87 8.91
CA LEU A 113 16.69 28.95 10.37
C LEU A 113 17.99 28.54 11.07
N GLY A 114 18.94 27.90 10.36
CA GLY A 114 20.22 27.46 10.92
C GLY A 114 20.11 26.40 12.01
N SER A 115 18.92 25.86 12.28
CA SER A 115 18.67 24.83 13.29
C SER A 115 18.51 23.46 12.62
N GLN A 116 19.31 22.49 13.04
CA GLN A 116 19.21 21.09 12.58
C GLN A 116 18.13 20.28 13.31
N GLU A 117 17.38 20.91 14.22
CA GLU A 117 16.35 20.26 15.05
C GLU A 117 15.16 19.73 14.22
N PHE A 118 14.97 20.20 12.99
CA PHE A 118 13.81 19.83 12.17
C PHE A 118 13.97 18.55 11.35
N PHE A 119 15.14 17.87 11.38
CA PHE A 119 15.57 16.78 10.49
C PHE A 119 14.77 15.46 10.50
N HIS A 120 13.53 15.41 10.95
CA HIS A 120 12.82 14.15 11.14
C HIS A 120 12.51 13.39 9.85
N THR A 121 12.16 14.07 8.75
CA THR A 121 11.84 13.40 7.47
C THR A 121 13.09 13.07 6.67
N MET A 122 14.10 13.95 6.67
CA MET A 122 15.41 13.66 6.07
C MET A 122 16.20 12.58 6.81
N GLU A 123 16.16 12.55 8.14
CA GLU A 123 16.87 11.54 8.93
C GLU A 123 16.20 10.17 8.83
N ALA A 124 14.86 10.11 8.72
CA ALA A 124 14.14 8.87 8.42
C ALA A 124 14.55 8.28 7.05
N ASP A 125 14.82 9.12 6.04
CA ASP A 125 15.29 8.66 4.73
C ASP A 125 16.81 8.34 4.72
N ARG A 126 17.61 9.03 5.56
CA ARG A 126 19.06 8.82 5.73
C ARG A 126 19.39 7.59 6.57
N ILE A 127 18.57 7.25 7.57
CA ILE A 127 18.64 5.98 8.33
C ILE A 127 17.99 4.84 7.52
N LYS A 128 18.17 4.83 6.19
CA LYS A 128 17.97 3.62 5.39
C LYS A 128 19.12 2.65 5.67
N ASN A 129 19.05 1.98 6.82
CA ASN A 129 19.82 0.79 7.10
C ASN A 129 19.21 -0.36 6.26
N TYR A 130 19.87 -0.72 5.16
CA TYR A 130 19.43 -1.69 4.15
C TYR A 130 19.13 -3.13 4.66
N ARG A 131 19.24 -3.41 5.97
CA ARG A 131 19.03 -4.75 6.54
C ARG A 131 17.58 -5.12 6.80
N THR A 132 16.71 -4.16 7.09
CA THR A 132 15.26 -4.37 7.17
C THR A 132 14.66 -3.73 5.94
N GLY A 133 14.28 -4.52 4.94
CA GLY A 133 13.73 -4.01 3.69
C GLY A 133 12.61 -2.99 3.94
N SER A 134 12.52 -1.98 3.06
CA SER A 134 11.46 -0.97 3.08
C SER A 134 10.09 -1.62 3.33
N TYR A 135 9.22 -1.00 4.12
CA TYR A 135 7.84 -1.46 4.37
C TYR A 135 7.11 -1.90 3.08
N SER A 136 7.39 -1.25 1.95
CA SER A 136 6.89 -1.63 0.62
C SER A 136 7.37 -3.00 0.10
N SER A 137 8.54 -3.48 0.52
CA SER A 137 9.06 -4.81 0.21
C SER A 137 8.34 -5.91 1.00
N ASN A 138 8.02 -5.68 2.27
CA ASN A 138 7.28 -6.65 3.08
C ASN A 138 5.87 -6.91 2.51
N PHE A 139 5.20 -5.86 2.05
CA PHE A 139 3.92 -6.03 1.36
C PHE A 139 4.04 -6.78 0.04
N ARG A 140 5.11 -6.55 -0.73
CA ARG A 140 5.34 -7.31 -1.96
C ARG A 140 5.48 -8.81 -1.67
N ILE A 141 6.20 -9.18 -0.61
CA ILE A 141 6.32 -10.56 -0.16
C ILE A 141 4.94 -11.14 0.19
N LEU A 142 4.11 -10.37 0.91
CA LEU A 142 2.74 -10.77 1.23
C LEU A 142 1.93 -11.06 -0.04
N TYR A 143 1.87 -10.14 -1.01
CA TYR A 143 1.12 -10.37 -2.25
C TYR A 143 1.65 -11.57 -3.04
N VAL A 144 2.97 -11.76 -3.10
CA VAL A 144 3.58 -12.91 -3.78
C VAL A 144 3.22 -14.22 -3.08
N ALA A 145 3.22 -14.26 -1.74
CA ALA A 145 2.87 -15.44 -0.96
C ALA A 145 1.39 -15.85 -1.16
N PHE A 146 0.47 -14.89 -1.19
CA PHE A 146 -0.94 -15.18 -1.49
C PHE A 146 -1.12 -15.61 -2.95
N PHE A 147 -0.45 -14.95 -3.89
CA PHE A 147 -0.51 -15.33 -5.30
C PHE A 147 0.02 -16.75 -5.53
N SER A 148 1.15 -17.11 -4.91
CA SER A 148 1.71 -18.46 -5.01
C SER A 148 0.79 -19.49 -4.37
N LEU A 149 0.17 -19.17 -3.24
CA LEU A 149 -0.86 -20.02 -2.62
C LEU A 149 -2.01 -20.30 -3.60
N TYR A 150 -2.61 -19.25 -4.20
CA TYR A 150 -3.69 -19.43 -5.17
C TYR A 150 -3.26 -20.17 -6.44
N LEU A 151 -2.03 -19.96 -6.90
CA LEU A 151 -1.49 -20.67 -8.05
C LEU A 151 -1.31 -22.17 -7.76
N LEU A 152 -0.80 -22.51 -6.57
CA LEU A 152 -0.64 -23.89 -6.12
C LEU A 152 -1.99 -24.59 -5.97
N THR A 153 -3.01 -23.91 -5.43
CA THR A 153 -4.36 -24.49 -5.32
C THR A 153 -5.02 -24.67 -6.67
N ALA A 154 -4.83 -23.75 -7.60
CA ALA A 154 -5.30 -23.90 -8.98
C ALA A 154 -4.63 -25.09 -9.68
N ALA A 155 -3.31 -25.23 -9.55
CA ALA A 155 -2.57 -26.35 -10.12
C ALA A 155 -3.02 -27.69 -9.51
N ALA A 156 -3.21 -27.76 -8.19
CA ALA A 156 -3.73 -28.95 -7.51
C ALA A 156 -5.15 -29.30 -7.95
N ALA A 157 -6.00 -28.32 -8.23
CA ALA A 157 -7.34 -28.54 -8.77
C ALA A 157 -7.29 -29.14 -10.18
N LEU A 158 -6.37 -28.70 -11.04
CA LEU A 158 -6.18 -29.26 -12.38
C LEU A 158 -5.63 -30.69 -12.33
N LEU A 159 -4.66 -30.98 -11.46
CA LEU A 159 -4.15 -32.35 -11.27
C LEU A 159 -5.24 -33.32 -10.79
N ARG A 160 -6.22 -32.84 -10.01
CA ARG A 160 -7.40 -33.63 -9.62
C ARG A 160 -8.38 -33.84 -10.76
N ALA A 161 -8.39 -32.98 -11.78
CA ALA A 161 -9.22 -33.17 -12.96
C ALA A 161 -8.73 -34.35 -13.83
N ASP A 162 -7.41 -34.55 -13.88
CA ASP A 162 -6.77 -35.64 -14.62
C ASP A 162 -6.70 -36.97 -13.83
N ALA A 163 -6.97 -36.94 -12.52
CA ALA A 163 -7.13 -38.17 -11.75
C ALA A 163 -8.39 -38.90 -12.23
N PRO A 164 -8.28 -40.10 -12.83
CA PRO A 164 -9.43 -40.80 -13.36
C PRO A 164 -10.43 -41.04 -12.24
N MET A 165 -11.66 -40.57 -12.44
CA MET A 165 -12.85 -40.94 -11.68
C MET A 165 -13.16 -42.44 -11.88
N GLY A 166 -12.27 -43.32 -11.42
CA GLY A 166 -12.45 -44.77 -11.38
C GLY A 166 -13.32 -45.19 -10.20
N GLY A 167 -14.46 -44.55 -9.97
CA GLY A 167 -15.27 -44.85 -8.79
C GLY A 167 -16.76 -44.55 -8.80
N ILE A 168 -17.27 -43.66 -9.68
CA ILE A 168 -18.70 -43.25 -9.57
C ILE A 168 -19.61 -43.92 -10.63
N ILE A 169 -19.06 -44.46 -11.73
CA ILE A 169 -19.89 -45.15 -12.73
C ILE A 169 -20.28 -46.59 -12.30
N ARG A 170 -19.64 -47.17 -11.28
CA ARG A 170 -19.96 -48.54 -10.83
C ARG A 170 -21.22 -48.66 -9.96
N SER A 171 -21.70 -47.59 -9.33
CA SER A 171 -22.88 -47.68 -8.44
C SER A 171 -24.22 -47.42 -9.14
N ALA A 172 -24.23 -46.88 -10.37
CA ALA A 172 -25.47 -46.63 -11.12
C ALA A 172 -25.83 -47.75 -12.12
N VAL A 173 -24.95 -48.73 -12.32
CA VAL A 173 -25.16 -49.86 -13.26
C VAL A 173 -25.48 -51.17 -12.51
N CYS A 174 -25.50 -51.16 -11.18
CA CYS A 174 -25.75 -52.35 -10.35
C CYS A 174 -26.96 -52.23 -9.40
N LEU A 175 -27.91 -51.32 -9.66
CA LEU A 175 -29.18 -51.26 -8.94
C LEU A 175 -30.35 -51.09 -9.90
#